data_AF-A0A925UNX9-F1
#
_entry.id   AF-A0A925UNX9-F1
#
_cell.length_a   1.000
_cell.length_b   1.000
_cell.length_c   1.000
_cell.angle_alpha   90.00
_cell.angle_beta   90.00
_cell.angle_gamma   90.00
#
_symmetry.space_group_name_H-M   'P 1'
#
loop_
_entity.id
_entity.type
_entity.pdbx_description
1 polymer ?
#
loop_
_entity_poly.entity_id
_entity_poly.type
_entity_poly.pdbx_seq_one_letter_code
_entity_poly.pdbx_strand_id
1 'polypeptide(L)' 'MKILLIAVGIDNKYGKGLQEVNKRRIITPMLGLPYLAACTPSDIEIKIINETHGLITEYETTDIVCISGMTMHTNS' A
#
# COMPACT_ATOMS: atom_id res chain seq x y z
N MET A 1 18.59 8.21 5.01
CA MET A 1 17.13 8.51 5.08
C MET A 1 16.38 7.22 4.81
N LYS A 2 15.34 6.93 5.59
CA LYS A 2 14.49 5.75 5.45
C LYS A 2 13.11 6.15 4.93
N ILE A 3 12.69 5.54 3.83
CA ILE A 3 11.37 5.73 3.24
C ILE A 3 10.59 4.42 3.30
N LEU A 4 9.36 4.50 3.80
CA LEU A 4 8.40 3.40 3.81
C LEU A 4 7.33 3.65 2.77
N LEU A 5 7.23 2.76 1.78
CA LEU A 5 6.20 2.76 0.75
C LEU A 5 5.14 1.70 1.08
N ILE A 6 3.90 2.13 1.30
CA ILE A 6 2.78 1.28 1.73
C ILE A 6 1.78 1.13 0.59
N ALA A 7 1.57 -0.10 0.14
CA ALA A 7 0.42 -0.47 -0.69
C ALA A 7 -0.76 -0.79 0.25
N VAL A 8 -1.77 0.06 0.23
CA VAL A 8 -3.00 -0.14 1.01
C VAL A 8 -3.91 -1.07 0.22
N GLY A 9 -4.17 -2.24 0.82
CA GLY A 9 -5.12 -3.20 0.31
C GLY A 9 -6.57 -2.74 0.45
N ILE A 10 -7.43 -3.23 -0.44
CA ILE A 10 -8.88 -3.20 -0.24
C ILE A 10 -9.37 -4.32 0.69
N ASP A 11 -8.50 -5.28 1.02
CA ASP A 11 -8.90 -6.43 1.83
C ASP A 11 -8.99 -6.04 3.30
N ASN A 12 -10.24 -6.00 3.78
CA ASN A 12 -10.56 -5.50 5.09
C ASN A 12 -10.48 -6.64 6.10
N LYS A 13 -9.26 -7.07 6.45
CA LYS A 13 -9.06 -8.04 7.54
C LYS A 13 -9.62 -7.53 8.87
N TYR A 14 -9.73 -6.20 9.03
CA TYR A 14 -10.18 -5.54 10.26
C TYR A 14 -11.27 -4.46 10.09
N GLY A 15 -11.85 -4.27 8.90
CA GLY A 15 -12.85 -3.22 8.67
C GLY A 15 -14.07 -3.68 7.86
N LYS A 16 -14.93 -2.74 7.44
CA LYS A 16 -16.18 -3.04 6.71
C LYS A 16 -15.91 -3.84 5.43
N GLY A 17 -16.62 -4.95 5.26
CA GLY A 17 -16.52 -5.79 4.07
C GLY A 17 -16.69 -5.00 2.77
N LEU A 18 -15.92 -5.37 1.75
CA LEU A 18 -15.97 -4.73 0.43
C LEU A 18 -17.38 -4.78 -0.15
N GLN A 19 -17.82 -3.69 -0.79
CA GLN A 19 -19.05 -3.72 -1.61
C GLN A 19 -18.89 -4.71 -2.76
N GLU A 20 -19.99 -5.32 -3.23
CA GLU A 20 -19.99 -6.38 -4.26
C GLU A 20 -19.19 -6.01 -5.53
N VAL A 21 -19.25 -4.74 -5.93
CA VAL A 21 -18.47 -4.21 -7.08
C VAL A 21 -16.96 -4.27 -6.86
N ASN A 22 -16.50 -4.10 -5.62
CA ASN A 22 -15.08 -4.16 -5.27
C ASN A 22 -14.60 -5.59 -5.01
N LYS A 23 -15.49 -6.54 -4.67
CA LYS A 23 -15.15 -7.97 -4.53
C LYS A 23 -14.75 -8.64 -5.85
N ARG A 24 -15.28 -8.14 -6.98
CA ARG A 24 -14.98 -8.68 -8.32
C ARG A 24 -13.73 -8.07 -8.95
N ARG A 25 -13.06 -7.14 -8.26
CA ARG A 25 -11.84 -6.53 -8.78
C ARG A 25 -10.70 -7.53 -8.77
N ILE A 26 -10.01 -7.63 -9.89
CA ILE A 26 -8.75 -8.35 -9.97
C ILE A 26 -7.74 -7.57 -9.13
N ILE A 27 -7.23 -8.19 -8.07
CA ILE A 27 -6.16 -7.63 -7.25
C ILE A 27 -4.87 -7.80 -8.04
N THR A 28 -4.47 -6.75 -8.76
CA THR A 28 -3.17 -6.69 -9.42
C THR A 28 -2.12 -6.10 -8.48
N PRO A 29 -0.86 -6.56 -8.55
CA PRO A 29 0.22 -5.94 -7.79
C PRO A 29 0.36 -4.46 -8.17
N MET A 30 0.50 -3.60 -7.16
CA MET A 30 0.65 -2.16 -7.34
C MET A 30 2.10 -1.84 -7.76
N LEU A 31 2.37 -1.85 -9.06
CA LEU A 31 3.72 -1.66 -9.61
C LEU A 31 4.31 -0.26 -9.38
N GLY A 32 3.47 0.73 -9.08
CA GLY A 32 3.93 2.11 -8.83
C GLY A 32 4.96 2.21 -7.69
N LEU A 33 4.81 1.42 -6.63
CA LEU A 33 5.76 1.45 -5.51
C LEU A 33 7.14 0.85 -5.88
N PRO A 34 7.22 -0.34 -6.53
CA PRO A 34 8.46 -0.82 -7.11
C PRO A 34 9.15 0.17 -8.06
N TYR A 35 8.39 0.90 -8.90
CA TYR A 35 8.98 1.91 -9.79
C TYR A 35 9.58 3.08 -9.00
N LEU A 36 8.89 3.58 -7.99
CA LEU A 36 9.43 4.64 -7.12
C LEU A 36 10.70 4.17 -6.41
N ALA A 37 10.71 2.94 -5.89
CA ALA A 37 11.89 2.35 -5.26
C ALA A 37 13.07 2.25 -6.24
N ALA A 38 12.84 1.82 -7.48
CA ALA A 38 13.88 1.70 -8.50
C ALA A 38 14.44 3.06 -8.95
N CYS A 39 13.63 4.12 -8.92
CA CYS A 39 14.07 5.47 -9.27
C CYS A 39 14.68 6.25 -8.09
N THR A 40 14.67 5.67 -6.88
CA THR A 40 15.20 6.34 -5.70
C THR A 40 16.73 6.22 -5.66
N PRO A 41 17.46 7.30 -5.32
CA PRO A 41 18.90 7.26 -5.05
C PRO A 41 19.32 6.14 -4.11
N SER A 42 20.48 5.51 -4.37
CA SER A 42 20.95 4.32 -3.65
C SER A 42 21.35 4.57 -2.19
N ASP A 43 21.53 5.83 -1.79
CA ASP A 43 21.81 6.27 -0.42
C ASP A 43 20.54 6.38 0.46
N ILE A 44 19.36 6.18 -0.14
CA ILE A 44 18.08 6.17 0.55
C ILE A 44 17.63 4.72 0.74
N GLU A 45 17.33 4.36 1.97
CA GLU A 45 16.78 3.04 2.32
C GLU A 45 15.28 3.03 2.02
N ILE A 46 14.85 2.23 1.05
CA ILE A 46 13.44 2.05 0.71
C ILE A 46 12.94 0.69 1.23
N LYS A 47 11.82 0.70 1.94
CA LYS A 47 11.05 -0.50 2.27
C LYS A 47 9.67 -0.44 1.63
N ILE A 48 9.25 -1.53 1.00
CA ILE A 48 7.90 -1.67 0.45
C ILE A 48 7.12 -2.65 1.32
N ILE A 49 5.95 -2.24 1.81
CA ILE A 49 5.02 -3.10 2.56
C ILE A 49 3.68 -3.11 1.86
N ASN A 50 3.03 -4.28 1.86
CA ASN A 50 1.65 -4.44 1.44
C ASN A 50 0.78 -4.74 2.66
N GLU A 51 -0.13 -3.81 2.97
CA GLU A 51 -1.01 -3.87 4.14
C GLU A 51 -2.02 -5.04 4.07
N THR A 52 -2.25 -5.64 2.89
CA THR A 52 -3.08 -6.85 2.78
C THR A 52 -2.59 -8.00 3.67
N HIS A 53 -1.33 -7.97 4.10
CA HIS A 53 -0.75 -9.02 4.93
C HIS A 53 -0.82 -8.75 6.44
N GLY A 54 -1.30 -7.58 6.89
CA GLY A 54 -1.47 -7.26 8.30
C GLY A 54 -1.19 -5.81 8.66
N LEU A 55 -1.32 -5.49 9.95
CA LEU A 55 -1.05 -4.16 10.49
C LEU A 55 0.44 -3.82 10.37
N ILE A 56 0.72 -2.57 10.00
CA ILE A 56 2.08 -2.06 9.79
C ILE A 56 2.57 -1.41 11.09
N THR A 57 3.67 -1.90 11.65
CA THR A 57 4.27 -1.40 12.91
C THR A 57 5.59 -0.65 12.69
N GLU A 58 6.13 -0.69 11.48
CA GLU A 58 7.51 -0.28 11.20
C GLU A 58 7.64 1.22 10.89
N TYR A 59 6.52 1.96 10.87
CA TYR A 59 6.47 3.38 10.56
C TYR A 59 7.19 4.25 11.59
N GLU A 60 7.32 3.80 12.84
CA GLU A 60 7.93 4.57 13.94
C GLU A 60 9.43 4.87 13.74
N THR A 61 10.11 4.08 12.90
CA THR A 61 11.55 4.22 12.64
C THR A 61 11.87 4.84 11.27
N THR A 62 10.84 5.33 10.57
CA THR A 62 10.94 5.80 9.19
C THR A 62 10.89 7.34 9.13
N ASP A 63 11.69 7.96 8.26
CA ASP A 63 11.69 9.42 8.07
C ASP A 63 10.50 9.91 7.22
N ILE A 64 10.13 9.14 6.18
CA ILE A 64 9.01 9.45 5.26
C ILE A 64 8.14 8.22 5.05
N VAL A 65 6.83 8.37 5.23
CA VAL A 65 5.83 7.34 4.95
C VAL A 65 4.98 7.75 3.76
N CYS A 66 5.00 6.96 2.69
CA CYS A 66 4.18 7.15 1.50
C CYS A 66 3.09 6.08 1.47
N ILE A 67 1.84 6.50 1.33
CA ILE A 67 0.68 5.63 1.30
C ILE A 67 0.10 5.64 -0.12
N SER A 68 0.01 4.48 -0.75
CA SER A 68 -0.63 4.32 -2.06
C SER A 68 -1.88 3.46 -1.91
N GLY A 69 -3.02 4.11 -2.10
CA GLY A 69 -4.34 3.47 -2.10
C GLY A 69 -4.98 3.53 -3.47
N MET A 70 -5.88 2.59 -3.74
CA MET A 70 -6.78 2.66 -4.89
C MET A 70 -8.12 3.24 -4.47
N THR A 71 -8.74 4.04 -5.33
CA THR A 71 -10.10 4.54 -5.10
C THR A 71 -11.10 3.37 -5.14
N MET A 72 -11.95 3.29 -4.11
CA MET A 72 -13.10 2.39 -4.13
C MET A 72 -14.24 3.03 -4.93
N HIS A 73 -14.88 2.25 -5.80
CA HIS A 73 -16.15 2.68 -6.38
C HIS A 73 -17.26 2.43 -5.37
N THR A 74 -17.98 3.49 -5.04
CA THR A 74 -19.22 3.43 -4.27
C THR A 74 -20.37 3.57 -5.26
N ASN A 75 -20.80 2.47 -5.87
CA ASN A 75 -22.09 2.49 -6.55
C ASN A 75 -23.15 2.26 -5.47
N SER A 76 -23.80 3.36 -5.09
CA SER A 76 -25.09 3.39 -4.38
C SER A 76 -26.20 2.76 -5.21
#